data_AF-A0AAN6HDE3-F1
#
_entry.id   AF-A0AAN6HDE3-F1
#
_cell.length_a   1.000
_cell.length_b   1.000
_cell.length_c   1.000
_cell.angle_alpha   90.00
_cell.angle_beta   90.00
_cell.angle_gamma   90.00
#
_symmetry.space_group_name_H-M   'P 1'
#
loop_
_entity.id
_entity.type
_entity.pdbx_description
1 polymer ?
#
loop_
_entity_poly.entity_id
_entity_poly.type
_entity_poly.pdbx_seq_one_letter_code
_entity_poly.pdbx_strand_id
1 'polypeptide(L)'
;MAGIIPIKLLKLIYPIKEPDFTRDRPLQVLALGLGRTGTESLALALEELGYGEVYHGWKTAALPGCLVQWARLGNAKYGKHGKNPALLNRAEFDRVIGHCGAVTDLPTAAFGPEMLRAYPEAKVILNRRRDVDAWYESQKKTIAKLFTDWRSIVPGLFETELFWTWQCVRFVVIKMAGDDFERNGKEMYAEHYAQLEAECRKQGREWLDWTVQDGWEPLCKFLDKPVPTHPFPAGNKVGDFEARLARLHAKQFQRALEILPSPYCWSWWPSQPLGIVWQAGSASYSAPGFDKVLKLRCTKHPWSSGLKPGFEDHASYTSRRSLPALLEAESSPALVRDI
;
A
#
# COMPACT_ATOMS: atom_id res chain seq x y z
N MET A 1 -5.45 26.88 12.27
CA MET A 1 -6.68 26.50 11.53
C MET A 1 -6.54 25.11 10.92
N ALA A 2 -6.49 24.05 11.72
CA ALA A 2 -6.56 22.68 11.20
C ALA A 2 -7.65 21.94 11.96
N GLY A 3 -8.88 22.44 11.83
CA GLY A 3 -10.06 21.64 12.08
C GLY A 3 -9.99 20.46 11.12
N ILE A 4 -9.76 19.28 11.68
CA ILE A 4 -9.64 18.02 10.94
C ILE A 4 -10.90 17.88 10.10
N ILE A 5 -10.77 17.92 8.76
CA ILE A 5 -11.89 17.78 7.84
C ILE A 5 -12.61 16.46 8.21
N PRO A 6 -13.91 16.51 8.58
CA PRO A 6 -14.67 15.32 8.89
C PRO A 6 -14.54 14.27 7.79
N ILE A 7 -14.39 12.99 8.17
CA ILE A 7 -14.29 11.87 7.20
C ILE A 7 -15.45 11.89 6.20
N LYS A 8 -16.65 12.31 6.62
CA LYS A 8 -17.80 12.49 5.73
C LYS A 8 -17.54 13.48 4.58
N LEU A 9 -16.85 14.59 4.83
CA LEU A 9 -16.47 15.56 3.81
C LEU A 9 -15.32 15.05 2.94
N LEU A 10 -14.35 14.34 3.54
CA LEU A 10 -13.28 13.70 2.77
C LEU A 10 -13.83 12.67 1.77
N LYS A 11 -14.87 11.93 2.12
CA LYS A 11 -15.56 11.00 1.21
C LYS A 11 -16.27 11.69 0.03
N LEU A 12 -16.64 12.95 0.17
CA LEU A 12 -17.21 13.72 -0.93
C LEU A 12 -16.14 14.09 -1.96
N ILE A 13 -14.92 14.38 -1.48
CA ILE A 13 -13.77 14.77 -2.32
C ILE A 13 -13.08 13.54 -2.92
N TYR A 14 -12.95 12.46 -2.13
CA TYR A 14 -12.27 11.21 -2.49
C TYR A 14 -13.26 10.03 -2.39
N PRO A 15 -14.19 9.92 -3.34
CA PRO A 15 -15.26 8.92 -3.28
C PRO A 15 -14.72 7.51 -3.56
N ILE A 16 -14.94 6.60 -2.62
CA ILE A 16 -14.61 5.18 -2.78
C ILE A 16 -15.73 4.31 -2.25
N LYS A 17 -15.97 3.18 -2.92
CA LYS A 17 -16.94 2.19 -2.45
C LYS A 17 -16.36 1.44 -1.26
N GLU A 18 -16.98 1.59 -0.11
CA GLU A 18 -16.67 0.80 1.08
C GLU A 18 -17.30 -0.60 0.95
N PRO A 19 -16.57 -1.67 1.28
CA PRO A 19 -17.17 -2.98 1.43
C PRO A 19 -18.04 -3.00 2.69
N ASP A 20 -19.20 -3.64 2.65
CA ASP A 20 -20.02 -3.85 3.83
C ASP A 20 -20.07 -5.35 4.08
N PHE A 21 -19.01 -5.87 4.71
CA PHE A 21 -18.92 -7.30 4.93
C PHE A 21 -19.85 -7.72 6.07
N THR A 22 -20.47 -8.89 5.90
CA THR A 22 -21.20 -9.57 6.97
C THR A 22 -20.41 -10.80 7.39
N ARG A 23 -20.23 -10.96 8.70
CA ARG A 23 -19.58 -12.17 9.24
C ARG A 23 -20.50 -13.38 9.10
N ASP A 24 -20.04 -14.39 8.38
CA ASP A 24 -20.72 -15.67 8.15
C ASP A 24 -20.22 -16.81 9.07
N ARG A 25 -19.06 -16.61 9.70
CA ARG A 25 -18.38 -17.58 10.57
C ARG A 25 -17.64 -16.90 11.73
N PRO A 26 -17.42 -17.59 12.87
CA PRO A 26 -16.70 -17.01 13.99
C PRO A 26 -15.28 -16.56 13.62
N LEU A 27 -14.85 -15.43 14.20
CA LEU A 27 -13.44 -15.07 14.24
C LEU A 27 -12.77 -15.87 15.35
N GLN A 28 -11.92 -16.83 14.98
CA GLN A 28 -11.42 -17.86 15.88
C GLN A 28 -10.04 -17.55 16.46
N VAL A 29 -9.20 -16.80 15.75
CA VAL A 29 -7.83 -16.49 16.21
C VAL A 29 -7.51 -15.00 16.05
N LEU A 30 -7.02 -14.40 17.14
CA LEU A 30 -6.48 -13.04 17.18
C LEU A 30 -4.96 -13.11 17.30
N ALA A 31 -4.24 -12.96 16.18
CA ALA A 31 -2.79 -12.78 16.21
C ALA A 31 -2.46 -11.29 16.18
N LEU A 32 -2.19 -10.72 17.35
CA LEU A 32 -2.15 -9.27 17.58
C LEU A 32 -0.73 -8.70 17.62
N GLY A 33 0.25 -9.41 17.04
CA GLY A 33 1.60 -8.91 16.87
C GLY A 33 1.68 -7.73 15.91
N LEU A 34 2.65 -6.85 16.16
CA LEU A 34 2.93 -5.71 15.30
C LEU A 34 3.47 -6.14 13.93
N GLY A 35 3.46 -5.21 12.98
CA GLY A 35 4.15 -5.41 11.71
C GLY A 35 5.60 -5.87 11.93
N ARG A 36 6.11 -6.66 10.99
CA ARG A 36 7.48 -7.21 11.00
C ARG A 36 7.77 -8.27 12.09
N THR A 37 6.79 -8.76 12.84
CA THR A 37 6.96 -9.85 13.82
C THR A 37 6.51 -11.23 13.30
N GLY A 38 6.71 -11.49 12.00
CA GLY A 38 6.33 -12.76 11.38
C GLY A 38 4.85 -12.88 11.01
N THR A 39 4.14 -11.75 10.89
CA THR A 39 2.70 -11.69 10.66
C THR A 39 2.24 -12.41 9.39
N GLU A 40 2.97 -12.24 8.27
CA GLU A 40 2.59 -12.90 7.00
C GLU A 40 2.84 -14.41 7.04
N SER A 41 3.97 -14.85 7.61
CA SER A 41 4.22 -16.27 7.85
C SER A 41 3.14 -16.90 8.72
N LEU A 42 2.73 -16.20 9.78
CA LEU A 42 1.67 -16.67 10.66
C LEU A 42 0.30 -16.67 9.97
N ALA A 43 0.01 -15.70 9.10
CA ALA A 43 -1.22 -15.68 8.31
C ALA A 43 -1.31 -16.92 7.42
N LEU A 44 -0.25 -17.22 6.65
CA LEU A 44 -0.19 -18.41 5.80
C LEU A 44 -0.35 -19.70 6.60
N ALA A 45 0.30 -19.79 7.77
CA ALA A 45 0.17 -20.94 8.65
C ALA A 45 -1.27 -21.12 9.17
N LEU A 46 -1.95 -20.05 9.55
CA LEU A 46 -3.34 -20.11 10.01
C LEU A 46 -4.32 -20.49 8.88
N GLU A 47 -4.09 -20.01 7.65
CA GLU A 47 -4.86 -20.44 6.48
C GLU A 47 -4.72 -21.95 6.27
N GLU A 48 -3.49 -22.47 6.35
CA GLU A 48 -3.18 -23.89 6.21
C GLU A 48 -3.80 -24.76 7.31
N LEU A 49 -3.86 -24.26 8.56
CA LEU A 49 -4.51 -24.93 9.69
C LEU A 49 -6.06 -24.94 9.61
N GLY A 50 -6.63 -24.38 8.54
CA GLY A 50 -8.05 -24.44 8.25
C GLY A 50 -8.87 -23.33 8.87
N TYR A 51 -8.26 -22.20 9.26
CA TYR A 51 -8.99 -21.02 9.74
C TYR A 51 -9.65 -20.22 8.62
N GLY A 52 -9.55 -20.68 7.37
CA GLY A 52 -10.01 -19.95 6.20
C GLY A 52 -9.14 -18.72 5.97
N GLU A 53 -9.70 -17.71 5.31
CA GLU A 53 -8.93 -16.52 4.97
C GLU A 53 -8.53 -15.72 6.22
N VAL A 54 -7.29 -15.22 6.23
CA VAL A 54 -6.75 -14.43 7.34
C VAL A 54 -6.71 -12.96 6.96
N TYR A 55 -7.28 -12.09 7.79
CA TYR A 55 -7.16 -10.66 7.59
C TYR A 55 -5.71 -10.22 7.91
N HIS A 56 -5.02 -9.65 6.94
CA HIS A 56 -3.63 -9.16 7.05
C HIS A 56 -3.51 -7.77 6.37
N GLY A 57 -2.42 -7.04 6.63
CA GLY A 57 -2.17 -5.73 6.01
C GLY A 57 -2.22 -5.75 4.47
N TRP A 58 -1.80 -6.86 3.86
CA TRP A 58 -1.90 -7.07 2.40
C TRP A 58 -3.34 -7.08 1.88
N LYS A 59 -4.29 -7.62 2.64
CA LYS A 59 -5.72 -7.57 2.27
C LYS A 59 -6.23 -6.14 2.28
N THR A 60 -5.84 -5.36 3.30
CA THR A 60 -6.18 -3.93 3.37
C THR A 60 -5.57 -3.15 2.19
N ALA A 61 -4.34 -3.46 1.80
CA ALA A 61 -3.69 -2.84 0.63
C ALA A 61 -4.35 -3.22 -0.71
N ALA A 62 -4.91 -4.44 -0.81
CA ALA A 62 -5.59 -4.94 -2.00
C ALA A 62 -7.07 -4.53 -2.11
N LEU A 63 -7.68 -4.09 -1.00
CA LEU A 63 -9.06 -3.62 -0.93
C LEU A 63 -9.12 -2.21 -0.32
N PRO A 64 -8.79 -1.16 -1.11
CA PRO A 64 -8.67 0.19 -0.57
C PRO A 64 -9.95 0.77 0.03
N GLY A 65 -11.13 0.23 -0.32
CA GLY A 65 -12.40 0.59 0.32
C GLY A 65 -12.41 0.33 1.84
N CYS A 66 -11.68 -0.68 2.33
CA CYS A 66 -11.54 -0.95 3.77
C CYS A 66 -10.79 0.17 4.51
N LEU A 67 -9.93 0.93 3.81
CA LEU A 67 -9.10 1.97 4.42
C LEU A 67 -9.92 3.12 4.99
N VAL A 68 -11.09 3.41 4.42
CA VAL A 68 -12.04 4.41 4.95
C VAL A 68 -12.54 3.98 6.33
N GLN A 69 -12.92 2.71 6.45
CA GLN A 69 -13.45 2.15 7.69
C GLN A 69 -12.36 2.10 8.77
N TRP A 70 -11.15 1.67 8.42
CA TRP A 70 -10.01 1.72 9.32
C TRP A 70 -9.62 3.14 9.73
N ALA A 71 -9.64 4.10 8.82
CA ALA A 71 -9.41 5.52 9.14
C ALA A 71 -10.49 6.06 10.10
N ARG A 72 -11.76 5.66 9.92
CA ARG A 72 -12.85 6.00 10.83
C ARG A 72 -12.66 5.40 12.21
N LEU A 73 -12.30 4.12 12.31
CA LEU A 73 -12.00 3.47 13.59
C LEU A 73 -10.75 4.07 14.25
N GLY A 74 -9.72 4.40 13.47
CA GLY A 74 -8.51 5.09 13.95
C GLY A 74 -8.85 6.47 14.53
N ASN A 75 -9.67 7.26 13.83
CA ASN A 75 -10.16 8.53 14.35
C ASN A 75 -11.03 8.36 15.61
N ALA A 76 -11.82 7.29 15.70
CA ALA A 76 -12.61 6.96 16.89
C ALA A 76 -11.75 6.55 18.10
N LYS A 77 -10.59 5.91 17.86
CA LYS A 77 -9.66 5.51 18.92
C LYS A 77 -8.72 6.65 19.34
N TYR A 78 -8.06 7.27 18.38
CA TYR A 78 -6.93 8.19 18.59
C TYR A 78 -7.26 9.66 18.33
N GLY A 79 -8.39 9.97 17.69
CA GLY A 79 -8.70 11.34 17.27
C GLY A 79 -9.01 12.25 18.46
N LYS A 80 -8.38 13.43 18.54
CA LYS A 80 -8.61 14.41 19.60
C LYS A 80 -10.07 14.89 19.70
N HIS A 81 -10.70 15.14 18.55
CA HIS A 81 -12.10 15.59 18.45
C HIS A 81 -13.05 14.51 17.92
N GLY A 82 -12.49 13.39 17.44
CA GLY A 82 -13.22 12.28 16.83
C GLY A 82 -13.38 11.07 17.74
N LYS A 83 -12.83 11.12 18.97
CA LYS A 83 -12.81 9.99 19.89
C LYS A 83 -14.22 9.50 20.17
N ASN A 84 -14.48 8.25 19.86
CA ASN A 84 -15.76 7.60 20.10
C ASN A 84 -15.54 6.10 20.35
N PRO A 85 -15.24 5.70 21.59
CA PRO A 85 -14.99 4.31 21.95
C PRO A 85 -16.19 3.38 21.67
N ALA A 86 -17.41 3.91 21.59
CA ALA A 86 -18.59 3.13 21.27
C ALA A 86 -18.54 2.54 19.84
N LEU A 87 -17.73 3.11 18.94
CA LEU A 87 -17.49 2.56 17.60
C LEU A 87 -16.43 1.45 17.58
N LEU A 88 -15.77 1.17 18.70
CA LEU A 88 -14.72 0.14 18.80
C LEU A 88 -15.32 -1.16 19.34
N ASN A 89 -16.25 -1.73 18.57
CA ASN A 89 -17.05 -2.89 18.95
C ASN A 89 -17.05 -3.96 17.85
N ARG A 90 -17.54 -5.15 18.19
CA ARG A 90 -17.62 -6.31 17.28
C ARG A 90 -18.30 -5.99 15.95
N ALA A 91 -19.47 -5.35 15.97
CA ALA A 91 -20.23 -5.07 14.74
C ALA A 91 -19.45 -4.16 13.77
N GLU A 92 -18.73 -3.18 14.30
CA GLU A 92 -17.90 -2.30 13.48
C GLU A 92 -16.65 -3.00 12.96
N PHE A 93 -16.05 -3.92 13.72
CA PHE A 93 -14.95 -4.76 13.23
C PHE A 93 -15.41 -5.78 12.18
N ASP A 94 -16.61 -6.35 12.34
CA ASP A 94 -17.20 -7.32 11.40
C ASP A 94 -17.46 -6.72 10.04
N ARG A 95 -17.87 -5.45 9.96
CA ARG A 95 -18.03 -4.74 8.68
C ARG A 95 -16.75 -4.66 7.85
N VAL A 96 -15.59 -4.71 8.50
CA VAL A 96 -14.27 -4.59 7.85
C VAL A 96 -13.61 -5.96 7.63
N ILE A 97 -13.65 -6.81 8.65
CA ILE A 97 -12.93 -8.10 8.68
C ILE A 97 -13.78 -9.21 8.05
N GLY A 98 -15.11 -9.07 8.11
CA GLY A 98 -16.04 -9.89 7.34
C GLY A 98 -15.97 -11.36 7.66
N HIS A 99 -15.66 -12.16 6.64
CA HIS A 99 -15.63 -13.62 6.65
C HIS A 99 -14.30 -14.22 7.13
N CYS A 100 -13.28 -13.41 7.42
CA CYS A 100 -11.98 -13.93 7.86
C CYS A 100 -12.12 -14.67 9.20
N GLY A 101 -11.51 -15.86 9.29
CA GLY A 101 -11.52 -16.68 10.51
C GLY A 101 -10.35 -16.42 11.45
N ALA A 102 -9.34 -15.67 11.01
CA ALA A 102 -8.32 -15.10 11.88
C ALA A 102 -7.86 -13.70 11.42
N VAL A 103 -7.15 -12.99 12.28
CA VAL A 103 -6.51 -11.70 11.97
C VAL A 103 -5.05 -11.68 12.35
N THR A 104 -4.24 -10.95 11.59
CA THR A 104 -2.81 -10.69 11.78
C THR A 104 -2.48 -9.26 11.34
N ASP A 105 -1.36 -8.71 11.82
CA ASP A 105 -0.79 -7.44 11.36
C ASP A 105 -1.68 -6.20 11.62
N LEU A 106 -1.20 -5.05 11.15
CA LEU A 106 -1.96 -3.82 11.05
C LEU A 106 -2.96 -3.87 9.88
N PRO A 107 -4.12 -3.19 9.98
CA PRO A 107 -4.53 -2.31 11.08
C PRO A 107 -5.04 -3.01 12.35
N THR A 108 -5.38 -4.30 12.30
CA THR A 108 -6.04 -5.01 13.41
C THR A 108 -5.26 -4.99 14.72
N ALA A 109 -3.93 -5.15 14.68
CA ALA A 109 -3.09 -5.08 15.87
C ALA A 109 -3.17 -3.72 16.59
N ALA A 110 -3.38 -2.61 15.86
CA ALA A 110 -3.56 -1.30 16.48
C ALA A 110 -4.81 -1.21 17.35
N PHE A 111 -5.78 -2.11 17.19
CA PHE A 111 -7.00 -2.20 17.99
C PHE A 111 -6.96 -3.37 18.99
N GLY A 112 -5.77 -3.83 19.35
CA GLY A 112 -5.55 -5.04 20.16
C GLY A 112 -6.48 -5.20 21.38
N PRO A 113 -6.47 -4.27 22.36
CA PRO A 113 -7.35 -4.36 23.52
C PRO A 113 -8.84 -4.32 23.18
N GLU A 114 -9.23 -3.58 22.13
CA GLU A 114 -10.61 -3.55 21.65
C GLU A 114 -11.02 -4.87 20.99
N MET A 115 -10.13 -5.48 20.20
CA MET A 115 -10.34 -6.78 19.56
C MET A 115 -10.46 -7.88 20.60
N LEU A 116 -9.61 -7.88 21.64
CA LEU A 116 -9.71 -8.83 22.75
C LEU A 116 -11.07 -8.76 23.43
N ARG A 117 -11.57 -7.55 23.71
CA ARG A 117 -12.89 -7.33 24.31
C ARG A 117 -14.04 -7.68 23.37
N ALA A 118 -13.90 -7.39 22.08
CA ALA A 118 -14.93 -7.65 21.09
C ALA A 118 -15.11 -9.15 20.81
N TYR A 119 -14.03 -9.92 20.85
CA TYR A 119 -13.99 -11.37 20.57
C TYR A 119 -13.39 -12.16 21.73
N PRO A 120 -14.10 -12.28 22.88
CA PRO A 120 -13.62 -13.02 24.05
C PRO A 120 -13.43 -14.52 23.78
N GLU A 121 -14.13 -15.09 22.80
CA GLU A 121 -14.11 -16.51 22.45
C GLU A 121 -12.91 -16.95 21.59
N ALA A 122 -12.22 -16.01 20.94
CA ALA A 122 -11.13 -16.36 20.04
C ALA A 122 -9.88 -16.84 20.84
N LYS A 123 -8.99 -17.61 20.21
CA LYS A 123 -7.65 -17.85 20.77
C LYS A 123 -6.75 -16.65 20.50
N VAL A 124 -5.80 -16.36 21.40
CA VAL A 124 -4.91 -15.18 21.29
C VAL A 124 -3.49 -15.61 21.05
N ILE A 125 -2.86 -15.04 20.03
CA ILE A 125 -1.44 -15.20 19.74
C ILE A 125 -0.78 -13.83 19.80
N LEU A 126 0.24 -13.70 20.64
CA LEU A 126 1.10 -12.53 20.71
C LEU A 126 2.39 -12.83 19.95
N ASN A 127 2.35 -12.72 18.63
CA ASN A 127 3.53 -12.93 17.79
C ASN A 127 4.48 -11.73 17.87
N ARG A 128 5.69 -11.92 18.37
CA ARG A 128 6.63 -10.84 18.67
C ARG A 128 8.06 -11.19 18.28
N ARG A 129 8.93 -10.18 18.16
CA ARG A 129 10.40 -10.38 18.03
C ARG A 129 11.04 -10.24 19.40
N ARG A 130 12.00 -11.13 19.71
CA ARG A 130 12.79 -11.03 20.95
C ARG A 130 13.76 -9.85 20.91
N ASP A 131 14.38 -9.62 19.75
CA ASP A 131 15.23 -8.48 19.49
C ASP A 131 14.40 -7.28 19.03
N VAL A 132 14.16 -6.35 19.97
CA VAL A 132 13.38 -5.12 19.74
C VAL A 132 14.15 -4.13 18.86
N ASP A 133 15.48 -4.12 18.91
CA ASP A 133 16.31 -3.25 18.07
C ASP A 133 16.24 -3.70 16.61
N ALA A 134 16.38 -5.01 16.35
CA ALA A 134 16.23 -5.57 15.02
C ALA A 134 14.79 -5.42 14.49
N TRP A 135 13.77 -5.49 15.36
CA TRP A 135 12.40 -5.15 14.97
C TRP A 135 12.31 -3.68 14.56
N TYR A 136 12.79 -2.76 15.39
CA TYR A 136 12.71 -1.32 15.15
C TYR A 136 13.37 -0.94 13.82
N GLU A 137 14.58 -1.44 13.55
CA GLU A 137 15.29 -1.21 12.29
C GLU A 137 14.52 -1.76 11.07
N SER A 138 13.92 -2.95 11.20
CA SER A 138 13.07 -3.50 10.13
C SER A 138 11.81 -2.66 9.90
N GLN A 139 11.20 -2.17 10.99
CA GLN A 139 9.98 -1.40 10.97
C GLN A 139 10.21 -0.01 10.38
N LYS A 140 11.32 0.65 10.75
CA LYS A 140 11.80 1.94 10.21
C LYS A 140 12.04 1.88 8.70
N LYS A 141 12.72 0.83 8.22
CA LYS A 141 13.00 0.67 6.78
C LYS A 141 11.74 0.49 5.92
N THR A 142 10.64 0.02 6.51
CA THR A 142 9.45 -0.40 5.78
C THR A 142 8.31 0.61 5.92
N ILE A 143 7.73 0.72 7.13
CA ILE A 143 6.49 1.47 7.34
C ILE A 143 6.80 2.95 7.64
N ALA A 144 7.95 3.29 8.25
CA ALA A 144 8.27 4.69 8.48
C ALA A 144 8.41 5.50 7.17
N LYS A 145 8.90 4.89 6.09
CA LYS A 145 8.92 5.53 4.76
C LYS A 145 7.52 5.87 4.25
N LEU A 146 6.51 5.05 4.56
CA LEU A 146 5.11 5.34 4.21
C LEU A 146 4.56 6.56 4.98
N PHE A 147 5.20 6.95 6.09
CA PHE A 147 4.80 8.08 6.93
C PHE A 147 5.39 9.42 6.50
N THR A 148 6.60 9.40 5.93
CA THR A 148 7.41 10.62 5.80
C THR A 148 7.87 10.88 4.37
N ASP A 149 7.83 9.90 3.48
CA ASP A 149 8.24 10.12 2.08
C ASP A 149 7.14 10.84 1.31
N TRP A 150 7.42 12.06 0.89
CA TRP A 150 6.52 12.87 0.05
C TRP A 150 6.11 12.11 -1.23
N ARG A 151 6.96 11.20 -1.74
CA ARG A 151 6.65 10.35 -2.90
C ARG A 151 5.50 9.38 -2.65
N SER A 152 5.24 9.03 -1.39
CA SER A 152 4.10 8.22 -0.98
C SER A 152 2.85 9.07 -0.70
N ILE A 153 3.04 10.33 -0.25
CA ILE A 153 1.95 11.20 0.21
C ILE A 153 1.33 12.02 -0.93
N VAL A 154 2.16 12.65 -1.77
CA VAL A 154 1.71 13.60 -2.81
C VAL A 154 0.79 12.94 -3.85
N PRO A 155 1.04 11.71 -4.34
CA PRO A 155 0.12 11.04 -5.25
C PRO A 155 -1.29 10.87 -4.68
N GLY A 156 -1.43 10.76 -3.35
CA GLY A 156 -2.73 10.72 -2.68
C GLY A 156 -3.52 12.04 -2.74
N LEU A 157 -2.94 13.15 -3.19
CA LEU A 157 -3.71 14.38 -3.47
C LEU A 157 -4.49 14.28 -4.79
N PHE A 158 -4.10 13.36 -5.67
CA PHE A 158 -4.63 13.24 -7.03
C PHE A 158 -5.33 11.89 -7.26
N GLU A 159 -5.17 10.93 -6.35
CA GLU A 159 -5.73 9.59 -6.49
C GLU A 159 -6.39 9.11 -5.18
N THR A 160 -7.62 8.65 -5.30
CA THR A 160 -8.51 8.38 -4.16
C THR A 160 -8.08 7.19 -3.30
N GLU A 161 -7.59 6.12 -3.89
CA GLU A 161 -7.17 4.92 -3.15
C GLU A 161 -5.86 5.18 -2.37
N LEU A 162 -4.93 5.93 -2.96
CA LEU A 162 -3.71 6.41 -2.30
C LEU A 162 -4.04 7.42 -1.21
N PHE A 163 -5.02 8.31 -1.43
CA PHE A 163 -5.52 9.21 -0.40
C PHE A 163 -5.97 8.44 0.85
N TRP A 164 -6.82 7.42 0.67
CA TRP A 164 -7.33 6.64 1.79
C TRP A 164 -6.26 5.75 2.42
N THR A 165 -5.28 5.29 1.64
CA THR A 165 -4.07 4.62 2.17
C THR A 165 -3.35 5.53 3.15
N TRP A 166 -3.12 6.78 2.74
CA TRP A 166 -2.52 7.79 3.59
C TRP A 166 -3.38 8.11 4.82
N GLN A 167 -4.71 8.23 4.68
CA GLN A 167 -5.58 8.48 5.84
C GLN A 167 -5.56 7.33 6.84
N CYS A 168 -5.58 6.08 6.40
CA CYS A 168 -5.49 4.93 7.31
C CYS A 168 -4.15 4.93 8.04
N VAL A 169 -3.06 5.13 7.31
CA VAL A 169 -1.72 5.32 7.88
C VAL A 169 -1.70 6.42 8.94
N ARG A 170 -2.26 7.59 8.61
CA ARG A 170 -2.27 8.78 9.47
C ARG A 170 -3.13 8.62 10.72
N PHE A 171 -4.32 8.05 10.59
CA PHE A 171 -5.27 7.91 11.70
C PHE A 171 -5.06 6.68 12.56
N VAL A 172 -4.35 5.66 12.06
CA VAL A 172 -4.08 4.43 12.79
C VAL A 172 -2.61 4.33 13.16
N VAL A 173 -1.73 4.20 12.18
CA VAL A 173 -0.36 3.74 12.45
C VAL A 173 0.52 4.86 13.01
N ILE A 174 0.46 6.07 12.45
CA ILE A 174 1.18 7.24 12.99
C ILE A 174 0.69 7.54 14.42
N LYS A 175 -0.62 7.45 14.66
CA LYS A 175 -1.21 7.69 15.98
C LYS A 175 -0.85 6.63 17.00
N MET A 176 -0.79 5.36 16.59
CA MET A 176 -0.30 4.28 17.44
C MET A 176 1.15 4.53 17.87
N ALA A 177 1.97 5.13 17.01
CA ALA A 177 3.35 5.52 17.30
C ALA A 177 3.49 6.87 18.05
N GLY A 178 2.40 7.48 18.53
CA GLY A 178 2.46 8.77 19.23
C GLY A 178 2.93 9.93 18.34
N ASP A 179 2.59 9.91 17.05
CA ASP A 179 2.97 10.90 16.02
C ASP A 179 4.46 10.98 15.66
N ASP A 180 5.33 10.21 16.32
CA ASP A 180 6.76 10.15 16.03
C ASP A 180 7.30 8.73 16.23
N PHE A 181 7.31 7.93 15.17
CA PHE A 181 7.81 6.56 15.21
C PHE A 181 9.31 6.49 15.49
N GLU A 182 10.10 7.46 15.01
CA GLU A 182 11.56 7.39 15.20
C GLU A 182 11.93 7.57 16.67
N ARG A 183 11.21 8.45 17.36
CA ARG A 183 11.39 8.68 18.79
C ARG A 183 10.75 7.59 19.64
N ASN A 184 9.50 7.21 19.32
CA ASN A 184 8.66 6.42 20.22
C ASN A 184 8.56 4.94 19.84
N GLY A 185 9.15 4.50 18.71
CA GLY A 185 8.87 3.18 18.14
C GLY A 185 9.11 2.01 19.09
N LYS A 186 10.19 2.04 19.88
CA LYS A 186 10.51 1.00 20.87
C LYS A 186 9.57 1.03 22.08
N GLU A 187 9.18 2.22 22.53
CA GLU A 187 8.21 2.40 23.61
C GLU A 187 6.83 1.91 23.17
N MET A 188 6.39 2.29 21.97
CA MET A 188 5.15 1.80 21.35
C MET A 188 5.13 0.27 21.26
N TYR A 189 6.26 -0.38 20.95
CA TYR A 189 6.36 -1.84 20.98
C TYR A 189 6.09 -2.39 22.38
N ALA A 190 6.82 -1.89 23.39
CA ALA A 190 6.69 -2.37 24.76
C ALA A 190 5.27 -2.14 25.31
N GLU A 191 4.72 -0.94 25.11
CA GLU A 191 3.38 -0.58 25.53
C GLU A 191 2.30 -1.44 24.87
N HIS A 192 2.42 -1.71 23.57
CA HIS A 192 1.46 -2.53 22.83
C HIS A 192 1.32 -3.93 23.45
N TYR A 193 2.43 -4.63 23.68
CA TYR A 193 2.37 -5.96 24.29
C TYR A 193 1.96 -5.91 25.76
N ALA A 194 2.42 -4.92 26.53
CA ALA A 194 1.99 -4.76 27.92
C ALA A 194 0.47 -4.57 28.03
N GLN A 195 -0.13 -3.76 27.15
CA GLN A 195 -1.59 -3.56 27.09
C GLN A 195 -2.33 -4.85 26.72
N LEU A 196 -1.83 -5.61 25.73
CA LEU A 196 -2.43 -6.89 25.32
C LEU A 196 -2.41 -7.92 26.44
N GLU A 197 -1.26 -8.07 27.11
CA GLU A 197 -1.13 -9.01 28.22
C GLU A 197 -1.98 -8.59 29.42
N ALA A 198 -2.04 -7.29 29.74
CA ALA A 198 -2.90 -6.77 30.81
C ALA A 198 -4.39 -7.05 30.53
N GLU A 199 -4.83 -6.85 29.29
CA GLU A 199 -6.22 -7.14 28.89
C GLU A 199 -6.52 -8.65 28.89
N CYS A 200 -5.59 -9.50 28.45
CA CYS A 200 -5.74 -10.96 28.55
C CYS A 200 -5.83 -11.42 30.02
N ARG A 201 -4.96 -10.93 30.90
CA ARG A 201 -5.00 -11.22 32.34
C ARG A 201 -6.33 -10.78 32.96
N LYS A 202 -6.80 -9.59 32.62
CA LYS A 202 -8.10 -9.07 33.09
C LYS A 202 -9.27 -9.96 32.68
N GLN A 203 -9.20 -10.58 31.51
CA GLN A 203 -10.22 -11.50 31.00
C GLN A 203 -10.04 -12.95 31.49
N GLY A 204 -8.96 -13.27 32.23
CA GLY A 204 -8.62 -14.64 32.59
C GLY A 204 -8.30 -15.52 31.36
N ARG A 205 -7.83 -14.90 30.28
CA ARG A 205 -7.67 -15.53 28.97
C ARG A 205 -6.22 -15.94 28.75
N GLU A 206 -6.02 -17.20 28.35
CA GLU A 206 -4.71 -17.68 27.93
C GLU A 206 -4.33 -17.09 26.57
N TRP A 207 -3.03 -16.81 26.38
CA TRP A 207 -2.45 -16.42 25.10
C TRP A 207 -1.17 -17.21 24.85
N LEU A 208 -0.87 -17.41 23.57
CA LEU A 208 0.41 -17.94 23.15
C LEU A 208 1.37 -16.77 22.90
N ASP A 209 2.48 -16.74 23.65
CA ASP A 209 3.64 -15.94 23.27
C ASP A 209 4.46 -16.70 22.23
N TRP A 210 4.68 -16.11 21.05
CA TRP A 210 5.25 -16.82 19.91
C TRP A 210 6.21 -15.92 19.12
N THR A 211 7.29 -16.49 18.63
CA THR A 211 8.13 -15.89 17.58
C THR A 211 8.19 -16.80 16.36
N VAL A 212 8.50 -16.24 15.19
CA VAL A 212 8.56 -17.01 13.94
C VAL A 212 9.53 -18.21 13.98
N GLN A 213 10.56 -18.14 14.83
CA GLN A 213 11.50 -19.23 15.06
C GLN A 213 10.91 -20.41 15.84
N ASP A 214 9.81 -20.19 16.57
CA ASP A 214 9.15 -21.25 17.34
C ASP A 214 8.39 -22.22 16.41
N GLY A 215 8.01 -21.78 15.20
CA GLY A 215 7.48 -22.64 14.15
C GLY A 215 6.15 -23.31 14.49
N TRP A 216 5.96 -24.54 13.99
CA TRP A 216 4.69 -25.25 14.04
C TRP A 216 4.32 -25.78 15.42
N GLU A 217 5.24 -26.39 16.15
CA GLU A 217 4.94 -27.19 17.35
C GLU A 217 4.15 -26.42 18.42
N PRO A 218 4.64 -25.28 18.95
CA PRO A 218 3.90 -24.53 19.96
C PRO A 218 2.61 -23.91 19.41
N LEU A 219 2.61 -23.50 18.14
CA LEU A 219 1.42 -22.97 17.47
C LEU A 219 0.30 -24.02 17.40
N CYS A 220 0.61 -25.19 16.87
CA CYS A 220 -0.35 -26.28 16.69
C CYS A 220 -0.84 -26.83 18.02
N LYS A 221 0.05 -26.95 19.02
CA LYS A 221 -0.32 -27.34 20.39
C LYS A 221 -1.33 -26.38 21.00
N PHE A 222 -1.08 -25.07 20.92
CA PHE A 222 -2.01 -24.06 21.46
C PHE A 222 -3.34 -24.03 20.70
N LEU A 223 -3.29 -24.20 19.39
CA LEU A 223 -4.46 -24.19 18.53
C LEU A 223 -5.24 -25.50 18.53
N ASP A 224 -4.72 -26.57 19.15
CA ASP A 224 -5.27 -27.93 19.13
C ASP A 224 -5.41 -28.46 17.69
N LYS A 225 -4.29 -28.46 16.97
CA LYS A 225 -4.18 -28.87 15.57
C LYS A 225 -3.03 -29.87 15.38
N PRO A 226 -3.11 -30.76 14.37
CA PRO A 226 -1.98 -31.60 14.01
C PRO A 226 -0.82 -30.75 13.47
N VAL A 227 0.42 -31.14 13.80
CA VAL A 227 1.65 -30.49 13.31
C VAL A 227 1.88 -30.91 11.85
N PRO A 228 1.96 -29.97 10.89
CA PRO A 228 2.31 -30.29 9.50
C PRO A 228 3.73 -30.85 9.37
N THR A 229 3.97 -31.69 8.37
CA THR A 229 5.28 -32.35 8.16
C THR A 229 6.29 -31.50 7.37
N HIS A 230 5.84 -30.42 6.74
CA HIS A 230 6.70 -29.52 5.96
C HIS A 230 7.17 -28.30 6.79
N PRO A 231 8.23 -27.61 6.35
CA PRO A 231 8.75 -26.42 7.04
C PRO A 231 7.70 -25.32 7.21
N PHE A 232 7.82 -24.55 8.29
CA PHE A 232 6.94 -23.42 8.56
C PHE A 232 6.97 -22.39 7.41
N PRO A 233 5.82 -21.81 6.99
CA PRO A 233 5.77 -20.86 5.88
C PRO A 233 6.68 -19.65 6.08
N ALA A 234 7.45 -19.31 5.04
CA ALA A 234 8.32 -18.13 5.01
C ALA A 234 7.71 -17.02 4.15
N GLY A 235 6.84 -16.20 4.76
CA GLY A 235 6.25 -15.00 4.15
C GLY A 235 7.14 -13.77 4.28
N ASN A 236 7.00 -12.82 3.35
CA ASN A 236 7.63 -11.49 3.41
C ASN A 236 9.17 -11.47 3.55
N LYS A 237 9.89 -12.11 2.62
CA LYS A 237 11.36 -12.08 2.64
C LYS A 237 11.88 -10.65 2.55
N VAL A 238 13.07 -10.42 3.11
CA VAL A 238 13.73 -9.10 3.10
C VAL A 238 13.87 -8.62 1.65
N GLY A 239 13.35 -7.43 1.35
CA GLY A 239 13.36 -6.83 0.00
C GLY A 239 12.07 -7.04 -0.80
N ASP A 240 11.23 -8.02 -0.47
CA ASP A 240 10.02 -8.31 -1.26
C ASP A 240 8.88 -7.31 -1.00
N PHE A 241 8.86 -6.67 0.18
CA PHE A 241 7.78 -5.77 0.59
C PHE A 241 7.61 -4.59 -0.37
N GLU A 242 8.70 -3.84 -0.63
CA GLU A 242 8.64 -2.63 -1.46
C GLU A 242 8.23 -2.99 -2.90
N ALA A 243 8.79 -4.06 -3.46
CA ALA A 243 8.46 -4.54 -4.79
C ALA A 243 7.00 -5.04 -4.89
N ARG A 244 6.47 -5.70 -3.85
CA ARG A 244 5.06 -6.13 -3.83
C ARG A 244 4.12 -4.95 -3.68
N LEU A 245 4.42 -4.00 -2.79
CA LEU A 245 3.61 -2.80 -2.60
C LEU A 245 3.55 -1.96 -3.88
N ALA A 246 4.70 -1.73 -4.51
CA ALA A 246 4.79 -1.03 -5.79
C ALA A 246 3.94 -1.71 -6.88
N ARG A 247 3.97 -3.05 -6.97
CA ARG A 247 3.13 -3.81 -7.91
C ARG A 247 1.64 -3.69 -7.60
N LEU A 248 1.25 -3.75 -6.33
CA LEU A 248 -0.15 -3.63 -5.90
C LEU A 248 -0.73 -2.26 -6.24
N HIS A 249 0.07 -1.20 -6.09
CA HIS A 249 -0.38 0.18 -6.28
C HIS A 249 0.03 0.81 -7.62
N ALA A 250 0.63 0.03 -8.53
CA ALA A 250 1.17 0.54 -9.79
C ALA A 250 0.15 1.32 -10.63
N LYS A 251 -1.09 0.82 -10.72
CA LYS A 251 -2.17 1.49 -11.47
C LYS A 251 -2.59 2.80 -10.81
N GLN A 252 -2.66 2.82 -9.49
CA GLN A 252 -3.00 3.99 -8.70
C GLN A 252 -1.93 5.07 -8.88
N PHE A 253 -0.65 4.71 -8.76
CA PHE A 253 0.45 5.65 -9.03
C PHE A 253 0.43 6.17 -10.48
N GLN A 254 0.15 5.31 -11.46
CA GLN A 254 0.02 5.74 -12.85
C GLN A 254 -1.12 6.77 -13.02
N ARG A 255 -2.32 6.50 -12.47
CA ARG A 255 -3.45 7.44 -12.51
C ARG A 255 -3.11 8.78 -11.85
N ALA A 256 -2.39 8.76 -10.73
CA ALA A 256 -1.95 9.98 -10.06
C ALA A 256 -1.01 10.82 -10.94
N LEU A 257 -0.06 10.17 -11.62
CA LEU A 257 0.90 10.82 -12.52
C LEU A 257 0.25 11.41 -13.77
N GLU A 258 -0.83 10.82 -14.28
CA GLU A 258 -1.59 11.35 -15.42
C GLU A 258 -2.31 12.67 -15.10
N ILE A 259 -2.65 12.91 -13.83
CA ILE A 259 -3.34 14.12 -13.36
C ILE A 259 -2.35 15.21 -12.94
N LEU A 260 -1.15 14.83 -12.50
CA LEU A 260 -0.09 15.77 -12.17
C LEU A 260 0.27 16.61 -13.42
N PRO A 261 0.41 17.94 -13.30
CA PRO A 261 0.77 18.78 -14.43
C PRO A 261 2.03 18.24 -15.13
N SER A 262 1.96 18.21 -16.46
CA SER A 262 2.95 17.67 -17.40
C SER A 262 4.42 17.87 -16.97
N PRO A 263 5.36 16.95 -17.33
CA PRO A 263 6.80 17.01 -17.04
C PRO A 263 7.49 18.37 -17.27
N TYR A 264 6.91 19.28 -18.05
CA TYR A 264 7.38 20.66 -18.21
C TYR A 264 7.32 21.52 -16.94
N CYS A 265 6.52 21.16 -15.94
CA CYS A 265 6.50 21.83 -14.63
C CYS A 265 7.62 21.37 -13.68
N TRP A 266 8.39 20.33 -14.04
CA TRP A 266 9.38 19.70 -13.18
C TRP A 266 10.79 20.30 -13.31
N SER A 267 10.97 21.29 -14.20
CA SER A 267 12.23 22.04 -14.35
C SER A 267 12.59 22.93 -13.15
N TRP A 268 11.70 23.04 -12.16
CA TRP A 268 11.89 23.78 -10.91
C TRP A 268 12.22 22.89 -9.70
N TRP A 269 12.32 21.56 -9.89
CA TRP A 269 12.72 20.64 -8.84
C TRP A 269 14.26 20.54 -8.79
N PRO A 270 14.93 20.71 -7.63
CA PRO A 270 16.38 20.63 -7.57
C PRO A 270 16.84 19.23 -7.98
N SER A 271 17.38 19.15 -9.19
CA SER A 271 18.00 17.97 -9.76
C SER A 271 19.24 17.62 -8.95
N GLN A 272 19.14 16.63 -8.06
CA GLN A 272 20.27 15.72 -7.86
C GLN A 272 20.03 14.50 -8.73
N PRO A 273 20.95 14.17 -9.65
CA PRO A 273 20.74 13.16 -10.66
C PRO A 273 20.67 11.79 -9.99
N LEU A 274 19.48 11.20 -9.99
CA LEU A 274 19.35 9.76 -10.03
C LEU A 274 20.16 9.29 -11.24
N GLY A 275 21.12 8.40 -11.02
CA GLY A 275 21.91 7.75 -12.07
C GLY A 275 21.06 6.79 -12.93
N ILE A 276 19.98 7.30 -13.52
CA ILE A 276 19.21 6.66 -14.57
C ILE A 276 19.43 7.51 -15.82
N VAL A 277 20.59 7.30 -16.45
CA VAL A 277 20.84 7.77 -17.81
C VAL A 277 20.01 6.88 -18.73
N TRP A 278 18.93 7.42 -19.30
CA TRP A 278 18.31 6.82 -20.48
C TRP A 278 19.18 7.14 -21.69
N GLN A 279 20.22 6.33 -21.92
CA GLN A 279 20.93 6.30 -23.19
C GLN A 279 20.34 5.18 -24.04
N ALA A 280 19.69 5.56 -25.13
CA ALA A 280 19.41 4.64 -26.23
C ALA A 280 20.75 4.26 -26.88
N GLY A 281 21.21 3.02 -26.69
CA GLY A 281 22.34 2.47 -27.45
C GLY A 281 23.19 1.46 -26.69
N SER A 282 22.96 0.17 -26.99
CA SER A 282 23.91 -0.95 -26.96
C SER A 282 24.95 -1.03 -25.83
N ALA A 283 24.67 -1.84 -24.80
CA ALA A 283 25.53 -2.95 -24.33
C ALA A 283 25.09 -3.48 -22.95
N SER A 284 24.56 -4.72 -22.96
CA SER A 284 24.65 -5.79 -21.95
C SER A 284 24.94 -5.46 -20.47
N TYR A 285 23.90 -5.55 -19.62
CA TYR A 285 23.95 -6.29 -18.35
C TYR A 285 22.52 -6.70 -17.95
N SER A 286 22.34 -7.95 -17.55
CA SER A 286 21.04 -8.63 -17.37
C SER A 286 20.50 -8.56 -15.94
N ALA A 287 19.28 -8.05 -15.76
CA ALA A 287 18.43 -8.33 -14.60
C ALA A 287 16.99 -8.66 -15.10
N PRO A 288 16.39 -9.80 -14.72
CA PRO A 288 15.12 -10.22 -15.28
C PRO A 288 13.94 -9.52 -14.58
N GLY A 289 13.07 -8.83 -15.33
CA GLY A 289 11.70 -8.60 -14.86
C GLY A 289 10.94 -7.33 -15.28
N PHE A 290 11.49 -6.42 -16.10
CA PHE A 290 10.78 -5.16 -16.40
C PHE A 290 10.44 -4.88 -17.88
N ASP A 291 10.86 -5.71 -18.84
CA ASP A 291 10.80 -5.35 -20.27
C ASP A 291 9.61 -5.91 -21.09
N LYS A 292 8.47 -6.26 -20.49
CA LYS A 292 7.36 -6.89 -21.24
C LYS A 292 5.96 -6.30 -21.06
N VAL A 293 5.83 -5.01 -20.78
CA VAL A 293 4.53 -4.34 -20.87
C VAL A 293 4.68 -3.05 -21.68
N LEU A 294 3.91 -2.94 -22.77
CA LEU A 294 3.76 -1.83 -23.74
C LEU A 294 4.69 -1.87 -24.98
N LYS A 295 4.37 -2.77 -25.92
CA LYS A 295 4.49 -2.47 -27.35
C LYS A 295 3.08 -2.17 -27.91
N LEU A 296 2.68 -0.91 -27.90
CA LEU A 296 1.57 -0.43 -28.74
C LEU A 296 1.99 0.87 -29.44
N ARG A 297 2.22 0.72 -30.75
CA ARG A 297 2.25 1.69 -31.85
C ARG A 297 2.39 3.18 -31.49
N CYS A 298 3.60 3.71 -31.70
CA CYS A 298 3.79 5.04 -32.24
C CYS A 298 4.32 4.92 -33.68
N THR A 299 3.49 5.24 -34.67
CA THR A 299 3.91 5.44 -36.05
C THR A 299 4.75 6.72 -36.12
N LYS A 300 6.02 6.58 -36.49
CA LYS A 300 6.96 7.69 -36.73
C LYS A 300 6.61 8.40 -38.05
N HIS A 301 6.49 9.73 -38.02
CA HIS A 301 6.78 10.56 -39.19
C HIS A 301 8.27 10.95 -39.15
N PRO A 302 9.00 10.92 -40.27
CA PRO A 302 10.44 11.14 -40.30
C PRO A 302 10.76 12.58 -40.69
N TRP A 303 11.56 13.32 -39.93
CA TRP A 303 12.48 14.29 -40.53
C TRP A 303 13.81 14.27 -39.75
N SER A 304 14.79 13.72 -40.45
CA SER A 304 16.19 13.56 -40.13
C SER A 304 16.94 14.89 -40.30
N SER A 305 17.78 15.27 -39.34
CA SER A 305 19.26 15.18 -39.42
C SER A 305 19.97 16.39 -40.02
N GLY A 306 20.96 16.91 -39.27
CA GLY A 306 22.23 17.35 -39.86
C GLY A 306 22.57 18.84 -39.71
N LEU A 307 23.08 19.24 -38.55
CA LEU A 307 23.90 20.44 -38.41
C LEU A 307 25.38 20.02 -38.37
N LYS A 308 26.17 20.48 -39.35
CA LYS A 308 27.63 20.65 -39.27
C LYS A 308 27.93 22.13 -39.53
N PRO A 309 28.85 22.77 -38.78
CA PRO A 309 29.27 24.14 -39.07
C PRO A 309 30.52 24.14 -39.97
N GLY A 310 30.55 25.04 -40.95
CA GLY A 310 31.67 25.32 -41.83
C GLY A 310 31.59 26.76 -42.33
N PHE A 311 32.73 27.45 -42.27
CA PHE A 311 32.97 28.88 -42.42
C PHE A 311 32.68 29.48 -43.81
N GLU A 312 32.42 30.80 -43.80
CA GLU A 312 32.72 31.87 -44.77
C GLU A 312 32.47 31.62 -46.28
N ASP A 313 31.64 32.45 -46.95
CA ASP A 313 32.10 33.69 -47.59
C ASP A 313 30.98 34.45 -48.35
N HIS A 314 31.30 35.68 -48.73
CA HIS A 314 30.48 36.79 -49.26
C HIS A 314 29.55 36.61 -50.49
N ALA A 315 28.48 37.43 -50.46
CA ALA A 315 27.92 38.29 -51.53
C ALA A 315 27.10 37.73 -52.73
N SER A 316 25.86 38.25 -52.76
CA SER A 316 25.16 38.94 -53.86
C SER A 316 24.50 38.20 -55.06
N TYR A 317 23.20 38.55 -55.19
CA TYR A 317 22.47 38.93 -56.41
C TYR A 317 21.78 37.87 -57.30
N THR A 318 20.47 38.15 -57.51
CA THR A 318 19.59 37.82 -58.68
C THR A 318 19.19 36.36 -58.94
N SER A 319 18.00 36.00 -59.44
CA SER A 319 16.75 36.69 -59.77
C SER A 319 15.68 35.65 -60.16
N ARG A 320 14.40 36.10 -60.24
CA ARG A 320 13.29 35.59 -61.07
C ARG A 320 12.66 34.24 -60.68
N ARG A 321 11.39 34.27 -60.23
CA ARG A 321 10.14 34.18 -61.02
C ARG A 321 10.04 32.87 -61.82
N SER A 322 9.11 31.99 -61.43
CA SER A 322 7.82 31.80 -62.12
C SER A 322 7.08 30.54 -61.64
N LEU A 323 5.87 30.73 -61.10
CA LEU A 323 4.71 29.82 -61.22
C LEU A 323 4.29 29.73 -62.71
N PRO A 324 3.64 28.65 -63.20
CA PRO A 324 2.20 28.37 -62.94
C PRO A 324 1.87 26.85 -62.80
N ALA A 325 0.94 26.43 -61.94
CA ALA A 325 -0.54 26.42 -62.03
C ALA A 325 -1.14 25.17 -62.72
N LEU A 326 -2.39 24.85 -62.32
CA LEU A 326 -3.40 23.98 -62.97
C LEU A 326 -3.33 22.48 -62.62
N LEU A 327 -4.38 21.73 -62.26
CA LEU A 327 -5.85 21.86 -62.21
C LEU A 327 -6.36 20.84 -61.15
N GLU A 328 -7.28 21.21 -60.25
CA GLU A 328 -8.72 20.87 -60.29
C GLU A 328 -9.07 19.47 -60.82
N ALA A 329 -9.69 18.62 -59.97
CA ALA A 329 -11.10 18.26 -60.12
C ALA A 329 -11.54 17.27 -59.02
N GLU A 330 -12.73 17.56 -58.51
CA GLU A 330 -13.51 16.86 -57.50
C GLU A 330 -13.99 15.47 -57.96
N SER A 331 -14.25 14.58 -57.00
CA SER A 331 -15.59 13.99 -56.80
C SER A 331 -15.57 12.88 -55.75
N SER A 332 -16.29 13.11 -54.65
CA SER A 332 -16.96 12.07 -53.87
C SER A 332 -18.35 11.86 -54.50
N PRO A 333 -19.06 10.71 -54.35
CA PRO A 333 -19.66 10.40 -53.05
C PRO A 333 -19.94 8.90 -52.73
N ALA A 334 -20.17 8.67 -51.43
CA ALA A 334 -21.25 7.86 -50.83
C ALA A 334 -21.35 6.30 -51.04
N LEU A 335 -21.19 5.60 -49.90
CA LEU A 335 -22.22 4.81 -49.18
C LEU A 335 -22.99 3.68 -49.89
N VAL A 336 -22.73 2.41 -49.50
CA VAL A 336 -23.69 1.27 -49.32
C VAL A 336 -23.00 0.25 -48.37
N ARG A 337 -23.40 0.08 -47.10
CA ARG A 337 -24.32 -0.92 -46.48
C ARG A 337 -24.04 -2.43 -46.74
N ASP A 338 -23.88 -3.13 -45.62
CA ASP A 338 -24.27 -4.50 -45.25
C ASP A 338 -23.73 -5.71 -46.04
N ILE A 339 -22.87 -6.52 -45.39
CA ILE A 339 -23.09 -7.89 -44.88
C ILE A 339 -21.94 -8.26 -43.92
#